data_AF-A0A7X3G7X4-F1
#
_entry.id   AF-A0A7X3G7X4-F1
#
_cell.length_a   1.000
_cell.length_b   1.000
_cell.length_c   1.000
_cell.angle_alpha   90.00
_cell.angle_beta   90.00
_cell.angle_gamma   90.00
#
_symmetry.space_group_name_H-M   'P 1'
#
loop_
_entity.id
_entity.type
_entity.pdbx_description
1 polymer ?
#
loop_
_entity_poly.entity_id
_entity_poly.type
_entity_poly.pdbx_seq_one_letter_code
_entity_poly.pdbx_strand_id
1 'polypeptide(L)'
;MSKKWLIVGVILFVALGLTACSGKSRQAQPVEEETVLAIPENLDGTYMASSEEENYHLTLKGGQGTLISDDGLGNKIVRSIQVVDQEGMLVDEEYMLYRVDNHHLYIEDIEYDDLGELEPEKVFKRTG
;
A
#
# COMPACT_ATOMS: atom_id res chain seq x y z
N MET A 1 31.58 -17.69 -38.77
CA MET A 1 30.90 -18.96 -38.42
C MET A 1 29.46 -18.84 -38.89
N SER A 2 29.05 -19.52 -39.97
CA SER A 2 28.24 -20.77 -39.97
C SER A 2 26.89 -20.59 -39.25
N LYS A 3 25.69 -20.83 -39.79
CA LYS A 3 25.22 -21.64 -40.92
C LYS A 3 23.85 -21.13 -41.42
N LYS A 4 23.63 -21.34 -42.72
CA LYS A 4 22.40 -21.31 -43.55
C LYS A 4 21.16 -21.91 -42.81
N TRP A 5 19.88 -21.62 -43.12
CA TRP A 5 19.14 -21.92 -44.36
C TRP A 5 17.76 -21.23 -44.40
N LEU A 6 17.32 -20.90 -45.62
CA LEU A 6 15.96 -20.56 -46.06
C LEU A 6 14.89 -21.55 -45.56
N ILE A 7 13.72 -21.03 -45.18
CA ILE A 7 12.43 -21.68 -45.49
C ILE A 7 11.45 -20.64 -46.03
N VAL A 8 11.08 -20.89 -47.28
CA VAL A 8 10.00 -20.30 -48.08
C VAL A 8 8.65 -20.66 -47.48
N GLY A 9 7.70 -19.72 -47.48
CA GLY A 9 6.33 -20.03 -47.05
C GLY A 9 5.33 -18.89 -47.25
N VAL A 10 5.24 -18.37 -48.47
CA VAL A 10 4.06 -17.58 -48.90
C VAL A 10 2.86 -18.52 -48.90
N ILE A 11 1.88 -18.26 -48.05
CA ILE A 11 0.53 -18.83 -48.19
C ILE A 11 -0.45 -17.66 -48.26
N LEU A 12 -0.73 -17.28 -49.52
CA LEU A 12 -1.90 -16.53 -49.91
C LEU A 12 -3.04 -17.53 -50.07
N PHE A 13 -4.05 -17.46 -49.21
CA PHE A 13 -5.37 -18.02 -49.53
C PHE A 13 -6.41 -16.91 -49.46
N VAL A 14 -6.86 -16.56 -50.66
CA VAL A 14 -8.13 -15.91 -50.99
C VAL A 14 -9.28 -16.77 -50.48
N ALA A 15 -10.27 -16.16 -49.84
CA ALA A 15 -11.69 -16.43 -50.10
C ALA A 15 -12.60 -15.50 -49.28
N LEU A 16 -13.28 -14.60 -49.99
CA LEU A 16 -14.59 -14.08 -49.59
C LEU A 16 -15.55 -15.27 -49.45
N GLY A 17 -16.24 -15.38 -48.32
CA GLY A 17 -17.31 -16.33 -48.11
C GLY A 17 -18.28 -15.80 -47.06
N LEU A 18 -19.35 -15.13 -47.50
CA LEU A 18 -20.54 -14.88 -46.70
C LEU A 18 -21.42 -16.13 -46.75
N THR A 19 -21.51 -16.89 -45.65
CA THR A 19 -22.62 -17.80 -45.37
C THR A 19 -22.81 -17.92 -43.86
N ALA A 20 -24.01 -17.60 -43.38
CA ALA A 20 -24.43 -17.75 -41.98
C ALA A 20 -24.65 -19.23 -41.60
N CYS A 21 -24.28 -19.63 -40.38
CA CYS A 21 -25.13 -20.36 -39.43
C CYS A 21 -24.40 -20.66 -38.10
N SER A 22 -25.13 -20.43 -37.01
CA SER A 22 -24.84 -20.54 -35.57
C SER A 22 -23.80 -21.56 -35.09
N GLY A 23 -22.91 -21.08 -34.21
CA GLY A 23 -22.13 -21.94 -33.30
C GLY A 23 -21.07 -21.20 -32.49
N LYS A 24 -21.42 -20.82 -31.25
CA LYS A 24 -20.58 -20.66 -30.03
C LYS A 24 -19.25 -19.87 -30.12
N SER A 25 -19.09 -18.95 -29.16
CA SER A 25 -17.87 -18.20 -28.79
C SER A 25 -17.58 -17.00 -29.71
N ARG A 26 -17.08 -15.86 -29.26
CA ARG A 26 -16.42 -15.48 -27.99
C ARG A 26 -16.35 -13.94 -28.03
N GLN A 27 -16.75 -13.26 -26.98
CA GLN A 27 -16.10 -12.00 -26.61
C GLN A 27 -16.24 -11.86 -25.11
N ALA A 28 -15.26 -12.41 -24.39
CA ALA A 28 -15.07 -12.05 -23.00
C ALA A 28 -14.73 -10.56 -23.01
N GLN A 29 -15.65 -9.75 -22.48
CA GLN A 29 -15.39 -8.37 -22.12
C GLN A 29 -14.21 -8.34 -21.13
N PRO A 30 -13.41 -7.26 -21.11
CA PRO A 30 -12.46 -7.07 -20.03
C PRO A 30 -13.29 -7.04 -18.74
N VAL A 31 -13.03 -7.99 -17.86
CA VAL A 31 -13.50 -7.93 -16.48
C VAL A 31 -12.83 -6.68 -15.94
N GLU A 32 -13.63 -5.65 -15.66
CA GLU A 32 -13.24 -4.60 -14.74
C GLU A 32 -12.77 -5.32 -13.49
N GLU A 33 -11.46 -5.26 -13.25
CA GLU A 33 -10.86 -5.75 -12.03
C GLU A 33 -11.51 -4.94 -10.91
N GLU A 34 -12.49 -5.57 -10.27
CA GLU A 34 -13.14 -5.10 -9.06
C GLU A 34 -12.01 -4.65 -8.14
N THR A 35 -11.90 -3.34 -7.94
CA THR A 35 -10.98 -2.78 -6.96
C THR A 35 -11.52 -3.28 -5.63
N VAL A 36 -11.00 -4.43 -5.19
CA VAL A 36 -11.23 -4.95 -3.86
C VAL A 36 -10.64 -3.88 -2.95
N LEU A 37 -11.51 -3.01 -2.42
CA LEU A 37 -11.16 -2.11 -1.34
C LEU A 37 -10.58 -3.01 -0.26
N ALA A 38 -9.27 -2.90 -0.03
CA ALA A 38 -8.60 -3.68 0.97
C ALA A 38 -9.38 -3.51 2.28
N ILE A 39 -9.87 -4.62 2.82
CA ILE A 39 -10.33 -4.65 4.22
C ILE A 39 -9.16 -4.08 5.00
N PRO A 40 -9.33 -3.01 5.82
CA PRO A 40 -8.20 -2.40 6.51
C PRO A 40 -7.43 -3.53 7.20
N GLU A 41 -6.15 -3.67 6.84
CA GLU A 41 -5.31 -4.70 7.45
C GLU A 41 -5.48 -4.56 8.96
N ASN A 42 -5.73 -5.68 9.64
CA ASN A 42 -5.91 -5.64 11.08
C ASN A 42 -4.67 -4.99 11.72
N LEU A 43 -4.86 -3.75 12.18
CA LEU A 43 -3.84 -2.90 12.76
C LEU A 43 -3.42 -3.37 14.16
N ASP A 44 -4.14 -4.30 14.78
CA ASP A 44 -3.84 -4.79 16.13
C ASP A 44 -2.43 -5.38 16.19
N GLY A 45 -1.55 -4.78 16.97
CA GLY A 45 -0.19 -5.28 17.06
C GLY A 45 0.74 -4.28 17.72
N THR A 46 1.99 -4.70 17.82
CA THR A 46 3.08 -3.84 18.25
C THR A 46 3.95 -3.52 17.05
N TYR A 47 4.39 -2.27 16.96
CA TYR A 47 5.22 -1.79 15.87
C TYR A 47 6.38 -0.97 16.41
N MET A 48 7.49 -1.01 15.68
CA MET A 48 8.71 -0.29 16.01
C MET A 48 9.19 0.53 14.83
N ALA A 49 9.65 1.75 15.10
CA ALA A 49 10.39 2.58 14.16
C ALA A 49 11.60 3.19 14.86
N SER A 50 12.63 3.56 14.10
CA SER A 50 13.80 4.26 14.61
C SER A 50 14.20 5.32 13.60
N SER A 51 14.49 6.53 14.07
CA SER A 51 15.16 7.60 13.34
C SER A 51 16.56 7.84 13.95
N GLU A 52 17.27 8.85 13.46
CA GLU A 52 18.54 9.27 14.07
C GLU A 52 18.36 9.84 15.49
N GLU A 53 17.17 10.39 15.77
CA GLU A 53 16.89 11.15 17.00
C GLU A 53 16.02 10.37 17.98
N GLU A 54 15.12 9.52 17.50
CA GLU A 54 14.10 8.89 18.33
C GLU A 54 13.87 7.42 17.99
N ASN A 55 13.52 6.63 19.01
CA ASN A 55 12.98 5.30 18.86
C ASN A 55 11.49 5.31 19.20
N TYR A 56 10.69 4.69 18.35
CA TYR A 56 9.25 4.65 18.49
C TYR A 56 8.75 3.25 18.79
N HIS A 57 7.80 3.16 19.71
CA HIS A 57 7.09 1.93 20.04
C HIS A 57 5.58 2.20 20.05
N LEU A 58 4.88 1.63 19.07
CA LEU A 58 3.45 1.77 18.89
C LEU A 58 2.77 0.45 19.25
N THR A 59 1.70 0.51 20.05
CA THR A 59 0.81 -0.63 20.28
C THR A 59 -0.62 -0.25 19.92
N LEU A 60 -1.27 -1.04 19.07
CA LEU A 60 -2.64 -0.86 18.62
C LEU A 60 -3.49 -2.09 18.98
N LYS A 61 -4.75 -1.86 19.38
CA LYS A 61 -5.76 -2.88 19.63
C LYS A 61 -7.16 -2.30 19.47
N GLY A 62 -7.97 -2.89 18.59
CA GLY A 62 -9.35 -2.47 18.34
C GLY A 62 -9.46 -1.02 17.86
N GLY A 63 -8.45 -0.52 17.13
CA GLY A 63 -8.40 0.86 16.63
C GLY A 63 -7.97 1.90 17.68
N GLN A 64 -7.56 1.49 18.89
CA GLN A 64 -6.98 2.38 19.89
C GLN A 64 -5.55 1.96 20.22
N GLY A 65 -4.72 2.90 20.66
CA GLY A 65 -3.34 2.57 20.95
C GLY A 65 -2.55 3.61 21.73
N THR A 66 -1.26 3.36 21.79
CA THR A 66 -0.28 4.24 22.45
C THR A 66 1.00 4.25 21.62
N LEU A 67 1.50 5.45 21.36
CA LEU A 67 2.80 5.70 20.73
C LEU A 67 3.77 6.22 21.80
N ILE A 68 4.88 5.53 21.99
CA ILE A 68 5.98 5.98 22.84
C ILE A 68 7.11 6.46 21.94
N SER A 69 7.55 7.70 22.12
CA SER A 69 8.75 8.26 21.49
C SER A 69 9.85 8.35 22.56
N ASP A 70 11.04 7.82 22.28
CA ASP A 70 12.20 7.77 23.18
C ASP A 70 13.40 8.43 22.51
N ASP A 71 13.91 9.50 23.11
CA ASP A 71 15.04 10.29 22.59
C ASP A 71 16.41 9.59 22.73
N GLY A 72 16.43 8.37 23.26
CA GLY A 72 17.66 7.59 23.50
C GLY A 72 18.46 8.03 24.73
N LEU A 73 18.06 9.12 25.39
CA LEU A 73 18.62 9.61 26.66
C LEU A 73 17.75 9.20 27.86
N GLY A 74 16.64 8.50 27.60
CA GLY A 74 15.71 8.02 28.60
C GLY A 74 14.51 8.95 28.82
N ASN A 75 14.41 10.06 28.08
CA ASN A 75 13.20 10.86 28.07
C ASN A 75 12.19 10.20 27.13
N LYS A 76 10.97 10.00 27.63
CA LYS A 76 9.91 9.33 26.90
C LYS A 76 8.67 10.21 26.85
N ILE A 77 8.13 10.37 25.66
CA ILE A 77 6.82 11.00 25.44
C ILE A 77 5.84 9.89 25.08
N VAL A 78 4.67 9.90 25.72
CA VAL A 78 3.61 8.93 25.49
C VAL A 78 2.42 9.66 24.91
N ARG A 79 2.00 9.26 23.71
CA ARG A 79 0.87 9.83 22.96
C ARG A 79 -0.21 8.78 22.75
N SER A 80 -1.45 9.20 22.78
CA SER A 80 -2.61 8.35 22.49
C SER A 80 -2.81 8.19 20.98
N ILE A 81 -3.34 7.04 20.55
CA ILE A 81 -3.65 6.79 19.15
C ILE A 81 -5.10 6.36 19.01
N GLN A 82 -5.81 6.92 18.04
CA GLN A 82 -7.16 6.51 17.67
C GLN A 82 -7.30 6.43 16.14
N VAL A 83 -7.58 5.24 15.62
CA VAL A 83 -7.97 5.08 14.21
C VAL A 83 -9.38 5.62 14.05
N VAL A 84 -9.55 6.60 13.14
CA VAL A 84 -10.83 7.29 12.95
C VAL A 84 -11.53 6.86 11.67
N ASP A 85 -10.78 6.50 10.63
CA ASP A 85 -11.33 6.02 9.37
C ASP A 85 -10.35 5.06 8.64
N GLN A 86 -10.58 4.82 7.35
CA GLN A 86 -9.82 3.85 6.54
C GLN A 86 -8.37 4.29 6.26
N GLU A 87 -8.09 5.59 6.31
CA GLU A 87 -6.78 6.19 6.02
C GLU A 87 -6.37 7.19 7.10
N GLY A 88 -7.25 7.55 8.03
CA GLY A 88 -7.04 8.53 9.07
C GLY A 88 -6.87 7.95 10.46
N MET A 89 -5.90 8.48 11.21
CA MET A 89 -5.77 8.28 12.64
C MET A 89 -5.50 9.60 13.37
N LEU A 90 -5.83 9.65 14.64
CA LEU A 90 -5.43 10.72 15.54
C LEU A 90 -4.21 10.29 16.35
N VAL A 91 -3.19 11.14 16.40
CA VAL A 91 -2.10 11.08 17.37
C VAL A 91 -2.36 12.20 18.38
N ASP A 92 -2.76 11.81 19.60
CA ASP A 92 -3.46 12.71 20.52
C ASP A 92 -4.69 13.37 19.86
N GLU A 93 -4.60 14.64 19.49
CA GLU A 93 -5.69 15.40 18.85
C GLU A 93 -5.40 15.72 17.37
N GLU A 94 -4.22 15.34 16.88
CA GLU A 94 -3.71 15.68 15.55
C GLU A 94 -4.08 14.61 14.53
N TYR A 95 -4.65 15.03 13.39
CA TYR A 95 -5.05 14.10 12.33
C TYR A 95 -3.89 13.78 11.41
N MET A 96 -3.58 12.50 11.32
CA MET A 96 -2.53 11.93 10.48
C MET A 96 -3.13 11.00 9.44
N LEU A 97 -2.47 10.89 8.29
CA LEU A 97 -2.74 9.84 7.32
C LEU A 97 -1.93 8.60 7.66
N TYR A 98 -2.50 7.43 7.37
CA TYR A 98 -1.81 6.16 7.48
C TYR A 98 -2.11 5.25 6.30
N ARG A 99 -1.13 4.38 6.02
CA ARG A 99 -1.28 3.27 5.08
C ARG A 99 -0.52 2.05 5.59
N VAL A 100 -0.95 0.87 5.16
CA VAL A 100 -0.32 -0.38 5.54
C VAL A 100 0.15 -1.11 4.28
N ASP A 101 1.40 -1.54 4.27
CA ASP A 101 1.96 -2.39 3.21
C ASP A 101 3.03 -3.33 3.78
N ASN A 102 2.98 -4.61 3.40
CA ASN A 102 4.01 -5.61 3.71
C ASN A 102 4.46 -5.63 5.20
N HIS A 103 3.50 -5.67 6.15
CA HIS A 103 3.77 -5.60 7.61
C HIS A 103 4.41 -4.29 8.10
N HIS A 104 4.40 -3.24 7.28
CA HIS A 104 4.77 -1.89 7.68
C HIS A 104 3.53 -1.02 7.76
N LEU A 105 3.47 -0.22 8.82
CA LEU A 105 2.53 0.87 8.99
C LEU A 105 3.29 2.16 8.71
N TYR A 106 2.77 2.95 7.79
CA TYR A 106 3.31 4.26 7.46
C TYR A 106 2.37 5.31 8.03
N ILE A 107 2.91 6.34 8.66
CA ILE A 107 2.16 7.45 9.25
C ILE A 107 2.77 8.75 8.71
N GLU A 108 1.92 9.59 8.12
CA GLU A 108 2.29 10.85 7.49
C GLU A 108 1.51 12.00 8.14
N ASP A 109 2.25 13.07 8.47
CA ASP A 109 1.67 14.34 8.85
C ASP A 109 1.27 15.12 7.60
N ILE A 110 0.10 15.75 7.66
CA ILE A 110 -0.47 16.55 6.58
C ILE A 110 -0.33 18.06 6.83
N GLU A 111 0.08 18.45 8.03
CA GLU A 111 0.32 19.84 8.39
C GLU A 111 1.76 20.24 8.04
N TYR A 112 1.90 21.47 7.55
CA TYR A 112 3.22 22.05 7.28
C TYR A 112 3.78 22.62 8.57
N ASP A 113 5.06 22.39 8.81
CA ASP A 113 5.78 22.99 9.92
C ASP A 113 5.92 24.52 9.77
N ASP A 114 6.53 25.17 10.75
CA ASP A 114 6.77 26.62 10.75
C ASP A 114 7.68 27.10 9.59
N LEU A 115 8.37 26.18 8.93
CA LEU A 115 9.23 26.43 7.77
C LEU A 115 8.49 26.19 6.44
N GLY A 116 7.25 25.69 6.49
CA GLY A 116 6.46 25.34 5.32
C GLY A 116 6.87 23.99 4.70
N GLU A 117 7.48 23.10 5.48
CA GLU A 117 7.88 21.76 5.07
C GLU A 117 6.97 20.70 5.73
N LEU A 118 6.73 19.59 5.03
CA LEU A 118 6.01 18.44 5.61
C LEU A 118 7.01 17.59 6.41
N GLU A 119 6.58 17.08 7.56
CA GLU A 119 7.39 16.09 8.27
C GLU A 119 7.57 14.82 7.43
N PRO A 120 8.74 14.15 7.52
CA PRO A 120 8.96 12.90 6.81
C PRO A 120 8.04 11.78 7.34
N GLU A 121 7.48 11.01 6.41
CA GLU A 121 6.67 9.80 6.69
C GLU A 121 7.42 8.86 7.65
N LYS A 122 6.78 8.49 8.76
CA LYS A 122 7.32 7.56 9.75
C LYS A 122 6.92 6.13 9.38
N VAL A 123 7.93 5.26 9.23
CA VAL A 123 7.73 3.86 8.82
C VAL A 123 7.91 2.92 10.02
N PHE A 124 6.82 2.32 10.45
CA PHE A 124 6.75 1.40 11.57
C PHE A 124 6.70 -0.05 11.09
N LYS A 125 7.65 -0.87 11.54
CA LYS A 125 7.66 -2.30 11.28
C LYS A 125 6.88 -3.04 12.36
N ARG A 126 5.92 -3.88 11.97
CA ARG A 126 5.20 -4.74 12.91
C ARG A 126 6.15 -5.76 13.55
N THR A 127 6.05 -5.91 14.86
CA THR A 127 6.80 -6.87 15.68
C THR A 127 5.80 -7.80 16.35
N GLY A 128 5.74 -9.06 15.90
CA GLY A 128 4.78 -10.06 16.38
C GLY A 128 4.39 -11.03 15.29
#